data_AF-A0A939PM50-F1
#
_entry.id   AF-A0A939PM50-F1
#
_cell.length_a   1.000
_cell.length_b   1.000
_cell.length_c   1.000
_cell.angle_alpha   90.00
_cell.angle_beta   90.00
_cell.angle_gamma   90.00
#
_symmetry.space_group_name_H-M   'P 1'
#
loop_
_entity.id
_entity.type
_entity.pdbx_description
1 polymer ?
#
loop_
_entity_poly.entity_id
_entity_poly.type
_entity_poly.pdbx_seq_one_letter_code
_entity_poly.pdbx_strand_id
1 'polypeptide(L)'
;MTTVSTTKSNDKGGSESASRELRDRLSELTGRLRGGEPGALPVVAGLVVIAIVFGSLNEHFLSAENLTNLALQMAATGTIALGVVMVLLLGEIDLSVGSVSGLCGVVMTLLYVKHGVPAGPAVLLALGAVALVGLLHGLMFTMLGMPSFVVTLAGLIGWQGLLLYLLGDEGTINLPFDGSIAKLSDTWLPAWLSWLAVVVIVAVFLGSSLLTRRARAQADLPVASVYWPLLRAGVLAVILAAAVAVLNGDRGVPLTLVIFGSLVVILDLLLRHTVVGRWIYAVGGSVEAARRAGISVTRIRILAFVAASLLAGAGGILAASRLSAVNQSSGGSDILLNAIAAAVIGGTSLFGGRGRTYAALLGILVIQSVTNGMLLLNVNSSVRFMVTAGVLALAVAIDSVTRRARPGGVAR
;
A
#
# COMPACT_ATOMS: atom_id res chain seq x y z
N MET A 1 -19.21 -31.23 69.03
CA MET A 1 -18.70 -32.06 67.92
C MET A 1 -18.98 -31.29 66.64
N THR A 2 -17.92 -30.84 65.99
CA THR A 2 -17.89 -29.82 64.94
C THR A 2 -18.21 -30.45 63.57
N THR A 3 -19.22 -29.95 62.86
CA THR A 3 -19.42 -30.27 61.43
C THR A 3 -19.18 -29.04 60.59
N VAL A 4 -18.04 -29.04 59.90
CA VAL A 4 -17.64 -28.08 58.88
C VAL A 4 -18.44 -28.37 57.61
N SER A 5 -19.21 -27.40 57.14
CA SER A 5 -19.83 -27.40 55.81
C SER A 5 -18.96 -26.55 54.88
N THR A 6 -18.24 -27.21 53.97
CA THR A 6 -17.49 -26.56 52.88
C THR A 6 -18.46 -26.21 51.75
N THR A 7 -18.75 -24.92 51.57
CA THR A 7 -19.36 -24.39 50.34
C THR A 7 -18.32 -24.38 49.21
N LYS A 8 -18.48 -25.26 48.22
CA LYS A 8 -17.84 -25.13 46.91
C LYS A 8 -18.37 -23.87 46.22
N SER A 9 -17.55 -22.83 46.13
CA SER A 9 -17.82 -21.68 45.26
C SER A 9 -17.63 -22.07 43.79
N ASN A 10 -18.59 -21.66 42.98
CA ASN A 10 -18.84 -22.07 41.61
C ASN A 10 -17.85 -21.41 40.62
N ASP A 11 -16.89 -22.17 40.10
CA ASP A 11 -15.88 -21.73 39.12
C ASP A 11 -16.36 -21.79 37.64
N LYS A 12 -17.69 -21.84 37.42
CA LYS A 12 -18.30 -22.02 36.09
C LYS A 12 -18.64 -20.71 35.36
N GLY A 13 -18.61 -19.56 36.04
CA GLY A 13 -19.07 -18.28 35.48
C GLY A 13 -18.14 -17.62 34.46
N GLY A 14 -16.81 -17.84 34.57
CA GLY A 14 -15.82 -17.21 33.67
C GLY A 14 -15.77 -17.84 32.27
N SER A 15 -15.96 -19.15 32.17
CA SER A 15 -15.95 -19.90 30.91
C SER A 15 -17.18 -19.61 30.05
N GLU A 16 -18.38 -19.55 30.66
CA GLU A 16 -19.63 -19.24 29.93
C GLU A 16 -19.67 -17.79 29.43
N SER A 17 -19.10 -16.85 30.18
CA SER A 17 -18.97 -15.44 29.80
C SER A 17 -18.09 -15.27 28.55
N ALA A 18 -16.90 -15.89 28.53
CA ALA A 18 -16.00 -15.86 27.38
C ALA A 18 -16.62 -16.55 26.14
N SER A 19 -17.35 -17.64 26.35
CA SER A 19 -18.02 -18.40 25.29
C SER A 19 -19.16 -17.61 24.65
N ARG A 20 -19.95 -16.87 25.45
CA ARG A 20 -21.01 -15.98 24.94
C ARG A 20 -20.43 -14.76 24.23
N GLU A 21 -19.39 -14.13 24.77
CA GLU A 21 -18.70 -13.01 24.09
C GLU A 21 -18.09 -13.45 22.75
N LEU A 22 -17.54 -14.67 22.68
CA LEU A 22 -17.04 -15.26 21.44
C LEU A 22 -18.18 -15.49 20.43
N ARG A 23 -19.32 -16.04 20.86
CA ARG A 23 -20.48 -16.28 19.98
C ARG A 23 -21.10 -14.97 19.48
N ASP A 24 -21.26 -13.97 20.33
CA ASP A 24 -21.81 -12.67 19.95
C ASP A 24 -20.87 -11.95 18.99
N ARG A 25 -19.56 -11.99 19.22
CA ARG A 25 -18.58 -11.41 18.28
C ARG A 25 -18.38 -12.25 17.02
N LEU A 26 -18.56 -13.56 17.05
CA LEU A 26 -18.62 -14.39 15.85
C LEU A 26 -19.87 -14.04 15.04
N SER A 27 -21.00 -13.80 15.72
CA SER A 27 -22.23 -13.32 15.09
C SER A 27 -22.05 -11.91 14.51
N GLU A 28 -21.30 -11.03 15.20
CA GLU A 28 -20.95 -9.68 14.76
C GLU A 28 -19.90 -9.71 13.63
N LEU A 29 -18.91 -10.60 13.67
CA LEU A 29 -17.99 -10.85 12.56
C LEU A 29 -18.74 -11.38 11.35
N THR A 30 -19.61 -12.37 11.51
CA THR A 30 -20.49 -12.83 10.43
C THR A 30 -21.46 -11.75 10.00
N GLY A 31 -21.86 -10.84 10.90
CA GLY A 31 -22.71 -9.68 10.64
C GLY A 31 -21.97 -8.54 9.95
N ARG A 32 -20.65 -8.38 10.14
CA ARG A 32 -19.78 -7.43 9.44
C ARG A 32 -19.29 -7.97 8.10
N LEU A 33 -19.13 -9.30 8.02
CA LEU A 33 -18.90 -10.04 6.78
C LEU A 33 -20.16 -10.04 5.90
N ARG A 34 -21.36 -10.26 6.48
CA ARG A 34 -22.66 -10.10 5.81
C ARG A 34 -23.06 -8.62 5.62
N GLY A 35 -22.58 -7.74 6.49
CA GLY A 35 -22.83 -6.29 6.49
C GLY A 35 -21.86 -5.48 5.62
N GLY A 36 -20.94 -6.14 4.92
CA GLY A 36 -20.17 -5.51 3.84
C GLY A 36 -19.03 -4.60 4.29
N GLU A 37 -18.31 -4.91 5.37
CA GLU A 37 -16.89 -4.50 5.44
C GLU A 37 -16.06 -5.75 5.13
N PRO A 38 -15.92 -6.18 3.85
CA PRO A 38 -14.91 -7.17 3.56
C PRO A 38 -13.58 -6.51 3.93
N GLY A 39 -13.03 -6.88 5.08
CA GLY A 39 -11.70 -6.46 5.48
C GLY A 39 -10.66 -7.00 4.49
N ALA A 40 -9.40 -7.07 4.89
CA ALA A 40 -8.34 -7.69 4.10
C ALA A 40 -8.59 -9.18 3.73
N LEU A 41 -9.67 -9.81 4.19
CA LEU A 41 -9.92 -11.25 4.10
C LEU A 41 -10.00 -11.81 2.67
N PRO A 42 -10.74 -11.21 1.70
CA PRO A 42 -10.74 -11.74 0.33
C PRO A 42 -9.36 -11.67 -0.32
N VAL A 43 -8.60 -10.61 -0.01
CA VAL A 43 -7.23 -10.42 -0.52
C VAL A 43 -6.28 -11.45 0.09
N VAL A 44 -6.37 -11.69 1.40
CA VAL A 44 -5.58 -12.73 2.09
C VAL A 44 -5.93 -14.13 1.57
N ALA A 45 -7.22 -14.43 1.35
CA ALA A 45 -7.63 -15.69 0.74
C ALA A 45 -7.05 -15.85 -0.67
N GLY A 46 -7.07 -14.78 -1.47
CA GLY A 46 -6.41 -14.74 -2.77
C GLY A 46 -4.91 -15.02 -2.69
N LEU A 47 -4.20 -14.41 -1.75
CA LEU A 47 -2.78 -14.67 -1.52
C LEU A 47 -2.49 -16.12 -1.13
N VAL A 48 -3.33 -16.73 -0.29
CA VAL A 48 -3.20 -18.16 0.07
C VAL A 48 -3.40 -19.04 -1.16
N VAL A 49 -4.41 -18.76 -1.99
CA VAL A 49 -4.63 -19.49 -3.26
C VAL A 49 -3.44 -19.34 -4.19
N ILE A 50 -2.91 -18.12 -4.37
CA ILE A 50 -1.72 -17.86 -5.18
C ILE A 50 -0.52 -18.65 -4.67
N ALA A 51 -0.29 -18.65 -3.35
CA ALA A 51 0.80 -19.38 -2.72
C ALA A 51 0.70 -20.89 -2.94
N ILE A 52 -0.50 -21.46 -2.82
CA ILE A 52 -0.74 -22.90 -3.05
C ILE A 52 -0.53 -23.23 -4.54
N VAL A 53 -1.14 -22.46 -5.44
CA VAL A 53 -1.08 -22.74 -6.89
C VAL A 53 0.37 -22.64 -7.38
N PHE A 54 1.02 -21.49 -7.25
CA PHE A 54 2.38 -21.34 -7.78
C PHE A 54 3.41 -22.10 -6.96
N GLY A 55 3.22 -22.28 -5.65
CA GLY A 55 4.08 -23.14 -4.83
C GLY A 55 4.01 -24.61 -5.23
N SER A 56 2.85 -25.09 -5.71
CA SER A 56 2.71 -26.45 -6.23
C SER A 56 3.25 -26.63 -7.65
N LEU A 57 3.29 -25.54 -8.44
CA LEU A 57 3.76 -25.57 -9.82
C LEU A 57 5.27 -25.32 -9.95
N ASN A 58 5.88 -24.63 -8.98
CA ASN A 58 7.31 -24.34 -8.98
C ASN A 58 7.84 -24.28 -7.55
N GLU A 59 8.79 -25.17 -7.22
CA GLU A 59 9.40 -25.27 -5.88
C GLU A 59 10.15 -24.00 -5.45
N HIS A 60 10.64 -23.19 -6.40
CA HIS A 60 11.31 -21.94 -6.12
C HIS A 60 10.36 -20.80 -5.77
N PHE A 61 9.04 -20.95 -5.97
CA PHE A 61 8.08 -19.86 -5.73
C PHE A 61 8.08 -19.38 -4.28
N LEU A 62 8.11 -20.30 -3.31
CA LEU A 62 8.17 -19.96 -1.88
C LEU A 62 9.61 -19.95 -1.33
N SER A 63 10.62 -20.01 -2.20
CA SER A 63 12.02 -19.94 -1.77
C SER A 63 12.37 -18.57 -1.17
N ALA A 64 13.34 -18.56 -0.24
CA ALA A 64 13.81 -17.34 0.41
C ALA A 64 14.32 -16.30 -0.61
N GLU A 65 15.08 -16.75 -1.60
CA GLU A 65 15.59 -15.90 -2.69
C GLU A 65 14.46 -15.24 -3.48
N ASN A 66 13.47 -16.04 -3.90
CA ASN A 66 12.36 -15.52 -4.68
C ASN A 66 11.51 -14.52 -3.90
N LEU A 67 11.19 -14.82 -2.63
CA LEU A 67 10.42 -13.92 -1.78
C LEU A 67 11.20 -12.63 -1.44
N THR A 68 12.53 -12.70 -1.37
CA THR A 68 13.40 -11.53 -1.21
C THR A 68 13.43 -10.67 -2.47
N ASN A 69 13.51 -11.29 -3.65
CA ASN A 69 13.42 -10.58 -4.94
C ASN A 69 12.03 -9.97 -5.16
N LEU A 70 10.96 -10.65 -4.73
CA LEU A 70 9.60 -10.15 -4.74
C LEU A 70 9.47 -8.92 -3.82
N ALA A 71 10.07 -8.95 -2.62
CA ALA A 71 10.08 -7.83 -1.68
C ALA A 71 10.73 -6.56 -2.26
N LEU A 72 11.84 -6.71 -2.99
CA LEU A 72 12.48 -5.61 -3.71
C LEU A 72 11.57 -5.03 -4.81
N GLN A 73 10.91 -5.90 -5.58
CA GLN A 73 10.02 -5.49 -6.67
C GLN A 73 8.77 -4.76 -6.15
N MET A 74 8.13 -5.30 -5.12
CA MET A 74 6.92 -4.72 -4.57
C MET A 74 7.16 -3.36 -3.90
N ALA A 75 8.35 -3.10 -3.36
CA ALA A 75 8.65 -1.83 -2.71
C ALA A 75 8.55 -0.64 -3.67
N ALA A 76 9.11 -0.78 -4.88
CA ALA A 76 9.07 0.28 -5.90
C ALA A 76 7.63 0.52 -6.40
N THR A 77 6.98 -0.49 -6.95
CA THR A 77 5.61 -0.36 -7.51
C THR A 77 4.57 -0.09 -6.42
N GLY A 78 4.75 -0.64 -5.22
CA GLY A 78 3.88 -0.40 -4.07
C GLY A 78 3.94 1.05 -3.59
N THR A 79 5.10 1.69 -3.66
CA THR A 79 5.25 3.12 -3.35
C THR A 79 4.47 3.98 -4.36
N ILE A 80 4.49 3.62 -5.64
CA ILE A 80 3.65 4.27 -6.67
C ILE A 80 2.17 4.03 -6.39
N ALA A 81 1.79 2.81 -5.99
CA ALA A 81 0.41 2.47 -5.64
C ALA A 81 -0.12 3.27 -4.44
N LEU A 82 0.74 3.63 -3.46
CA LEU A 82 0.34 4.57 -2.40
C LEU A 82 -0.03 5.95 -2.94
N GLY A 83 0.67 6.42 -3.97
CA GLY A 83 0.32 7.64 -4.69
C GLY A 83 -1.05 7.53 -5.36
N VAL A 84 -1.33 6.39 -6.00
CA VAL A 84 -2.66 6.11 -6.57
C VAL A 84 -3.75 6.14 -5.50
N VAL A 85 -3.51 5.54 -4.32
CA VAL A 85 -4.47 5.57 -3.21
C VAL A 85 -4.88 7.00 -2.86
N MET A 86 -3.94 7.95 -2.85
CA MET A 86 -4.25 9.35 -2.52
C MET A 86 -5.25 10.00 -3.48
N VAL A 87 -5.13 9.73 -4.77
CA VAL A 87 -6.01 10.29 -5.80
C VAL A 87 -7.36 9.55 -5.81
N LEU A 88 -7.34 8.22 -5.70
CA LEU A 88 -8.56 7.41 -5.64
C LEU A 88 -9.42 7.74 -4.42
N LEU A 89 -8.82 8.09 -3.28
CA LEU A 89 -9.56 8.52 -2.10
C LEU A 89 -10.41 9.77 -2.34
N LEU A 90 -10.04 10.62 -3.31
CA LEU A 90 -10.84 11.78 -3.72
C LEU A 90 -11.88 11.45 -4.79
N GLY A 91 -11.91 10.21 -5.30
CA GLY A 91 -12.75 9.83 -6.44
C GLY A 91 -12.20 10.30 -7.79
N GLU A 92 -10.92 10.64 -7.84
CA GLU A 92 -10.23 11.07 -9.06
C GLU A 92 -9.32 9.94 -9.57
N ILE A 93 -8.91 10.02 -10.83
CA ILE A 93 -7.98 9.07 -11.45
C ILE A 93 -6.75 9.82 -11.93
N ASP A 94 -5.56 9.31 -11.59
CA ASP A 94 -4.30 9.80 -12.13
C ASP A 94 -3.62 8.74 -12.98
N LEU A 95 -3.72 8.91 -14.31
CA LEU A 95 -3.07 8.05 -15.29
C LEU A 95 -1.58 8.36 -15.50
N SER A 96 -1.08 9.48 -14.97
CA SER A 96 0.29 9.92 -15.19
C SER A 96 1.29 9.38 -14.19
N VAL A 97 0.84 8.75 -13.08
CA VAL A 97 1.74 8.28 -12.01
C VAL A 97 2.86 7.36 -12.49
N GLY A 98 2.60 6.58 -13.57
CA GLY A 98 3.63 5.79 -14.24
C GLY A 98 4.72 6.68 -14.84
N SER A 99 4.38 7.53 -15.80
CA SER A 99 5.35 8.39 -16.48
C SER A 99 6.00 9.41 -15.55
N VAL A 100 5.29 9.88 -14.52
CA VAL A 100 5.85 10.74 -13.45
C VAL A 100 6.92 10.00 -12.64
N SER A 101 6.70 8.72 -12.31
CA SER A 101 7.73 7.91 -11.64
C SER A 101 8.98 7.75 -12.52
N GLY A 102 8.80 7.47 -13.81
CA GLY A 102 9.89 7.36 -14.78
C GLY A 102 10.65 8.68 -14.93
N LEU A 103 9.92 9.80 -15.05
CA LEU A 103 10.49 11.13 -15.17
C LEU A 103 11.34 11.48 -13.95
N CYS A 104 10.85 11.18 -12.75
CA CYS A 104 11.63 11.37 -11.52
C CYS A 104 12.94 10.57 -11.55
N GLY A 105 12.87 9.29 -11.96
CA GLY A 105 14.05 8.44 -12.13
C GLY A 105 15.06 9.02 -13.12
N VAL A 106 14.59 9.52 -14.28
CA VAL A 106 15.45 10.13 -15.31
C VAL A 106 16.07 11.43 -14.83
N VAL A 107 15.29 12.35 -14.24
CA VAL A 107 15.83 13.61 -13.70
C VAL A 107 16.87 13.34 -12.62
N MET A 108 16.59 12.43 -11.68
CA MET A 108 17.51 12.03 -10.63
C MET A 108 18.81 11.45 -11.20
N THR A 109 18.70 10.53 -12.17
CA THR A 109 19.87 9.86 -12.77
C THR A 109 20.69 10.82 -13.62
N LEU A 110 20.04 11.71 -14.38
CA LEU A 110 20.72 12.73 -15.18
C LEU A 110 21.52 13.68 -14.29
N LEU A 111 20.92 14.16 -13.20
CA LEU A 111 21.61 15.01 -12.22
C LEU A 111 22.80 14.29 -11.58
N TYR A 112 22.59 13.03 -11.15
CA TYR A 112 23.63 12.26 -10.46
C TYR A 112 24.78 11.85 -11.37
N VAL A 113 24.48 11.31 -12.54
CA VAL A 113 25.47 10.70 -13.44
C VAL A 113 26.08 11.72 -14.40
N LYS A 114 25.25 12.51 -15.09
CA LYS A 114 25.75 13.44 -16.13
C LYS A 114 26.23 14.76 -15.55
N HIS A 115 25.53 15.27 -14.54
CA HIS A 115 25.85 16.58 -13.95
C HIS A 115 26.69 16.47 -12.66
N GLY A 116 27.01 15.24 -12.22
CA GLY A 116 27.85 14.99 -11.04
C GLY A 116 27.28 15.51 -9.72
N VAL A 117 25.97 15.78 -9.66
CA VAL A 117 25.30 16.28 -8.46
C VAL A 117 25.30 15.17 -7.41
N PRO A 118 25.67 15.43 -6.14
CA PRO A 118 25.62 14.41 -5.09
C PRO A 118 24.21 13.80 -4.94
N ALA A 119 24.14 12.55 -4.51
CA ALA A 119 22.89 11.78 -4.53
C ALA A 119 21.74 12.40 -3.73
N GLY A 120 22.01 12.95 -2.54
CA GLY A 120 20.98 13.59 -1.71
C GLY A 120 20.29 14.75 -2.45
N PRO A 121 21.04 15.78 -2.89
CA PRO A 121 20.50 16.86 -3.71
C PRO A 121 19.84 16.38 -5.01
N ALA A 122 20.41 15.40 -5.72
CA ALA A 122 19.82 14.86 -6.95
C ALA A 122 18.42 14.26 -6.71
N VAL A 123 18.26 13.49 -5.62
CA VAL A 123 16.97 12.94 -5.18
C VAL A 123 15.99 14.05 -4.81
N LEU A 124 16.41 15.05 -4.04
CA LEU A 124 15.54 16.15 -3.61
C LEU A 124 15.07 17.02 -4.78
N LEU A 125 15.96 17.34 -5.73
CA LEU A 125 15.62 18.11 -6.92
C LEU A 125 14.68 17.34 -7.84
N ALA A 126 14.89 16.03 -8.02
CA ALA A 126 13.99 15.19 -8.81
C ALA A 126 12.61 15.05 -8.17
N LEU A 127 12.53 14.88 -6.85
CA LEU A 127 11.26 14.90 -6.11
C LEU A 127 10.58 16.27 -6.19
N GLY A 128 11.36 17.37 -6.13
CA GLY A 128 10.86 18.72 -6.35
C GLY A 128 10.25 18.91 -7.74
N ALA A 129 10.92 18.41 -8.79
CA ALA A 129 10.42 18.47 -10.15
C ALA A 129 9.06 17.77 -10.30
N VAL A 130 8.89 16.57 -9.75
CA VAL A 130 7.59 15.88 -9.82
C VAL A 130 6.55 16.44 -8.84
N ALA A 131 6.96 17.07 -7.74
CA ALA A 131 6.02 17.83 -6.90
C ALA A 131 5.40 19.00 -7.68
N LEU A 132 6.19 19.68 -8.53
CA LEU A 132 5.69 20.71 -9.44
C LEU A 132 4.74 20.13 -10.49
N VAL A 133 5.01 18.93 -11.00
CA VAL A 133 4.07 18.21 -11.88
C VAL A 133 2.74 17.96 -11.19
N GLY A 134 2.75 17.45 -9.96
CA GLY A 134 1.54 17.24 -9.18
C GLY A 134 0.78 18.53 -8.85
N LEU A 135 1.52 19.61 -8.59
CA LEU A 135 0.94 20.94 -8.42
C LEU A 135 0.26 21.38 -9.71
N LEU A 136 0.92 21.24 -10.86
CA LEU A 136 0.35 21.59 -12.17
C LEU A 136 -0.92 20.78 -12.46
N HIS A 137 -0.92 19.45 -12.23
CA HIS A 137 -2.11 18.62 -12.39
C HIS A 137 -3.25 19.07 -11.47
N GLY A 138 -2.94 19.33 -10.20
CA GLY A 138 -3.90 19.84 -9.23
C GLY A 138 -4.50 21.20 -9.63
N LEU A 139 -3.69 22.11 -10.15
CA LEU A 139 -4.14 23.43 -10.61
C LEU A 139 -4.99 23.34 -11.89
N MET A 140 -4.58 22.53 -12.87
CA MET A 140 -5.39 22.30 -14.08
C MET A 140 -6.76 21.71 -13.73
N PHE A 141 -6.79 20.75 -12.81
CA PHE A 141 -8.04 20.15 -12.36
C PHE A 141 -8.92 21.15 -11.61
N THR A 142 -8.35 21.87 -10.64
CA THR A 142 -9.14 22.65 -9.68
C THR A 142 -9.44 24.08 -10.11
N MET A 143 -8.53 24.72 -10.86
CA MET A 143 -8.67 26.11 -11.28
C MET A 143 -9.16 26.24 -12.73
N LEU A 144 -8.67 25.40 -13.64
CA LEU A 144 -9.14 25.40 -15.03
C LEU A 144 -10.41 24.56 -15.22
N GLY A 145 -10.79 23.75 -14.22
CA GLY A 145 -12.01 22.92 -14.26
C GLY A 145 -11.93 21.74 -15.25
N MET A 146 -10.74 21.40 -15.73
CA MET A 146 -10.54 20.25 -16.62
C MET A 146 -10.77 18.94 -15.88
N PRO A 147 -11.44 17.93 -16.45
CA PRO A 147 -11.57 16.62 -15.81
C PRO A 147 -10.21 15.98 -15.48
N SER A 148 -10.06 15.38 -14.29
CA SER A 148 -8.80 14.79 -13.80
C SER A 148 -8.22 13.73 -14.74
N PHE A 149 -9.07 12.88 -15.31
CA PHE A 149 -8.67 11.90 -16.32
C PHE A 149 -8.02 12.56 -17.55
N VAL A 150 -8.55 13.68 -18.05
CA VAL A 150 -7.99 14.39 -19.22
C VAL A 150 -6.65 15.02 -18.87
N VAL A 151 -6.57 15.70 -17.72
CA VAL A 151 -5.33 16.31 -17.22
C VAL A 151 -4.21 15.26 -17.11
N THR A 152 -4.53 14.11 -16.54
CA THR A 152 -3.53 13.07 -16.27
C THR A 152 -3.26 12.16 -17.46
N LEU A 153 -4.18 12.04 -18.42
CA LEU A 153 -3.90 11.45 -19.73
C LEU A 153 -2.95 12.33 -20.55
N ALA A 154 -3.19 13.65 -20.57
CA ALA A 154 -2.27 14.59 -21.19
C ALA A 154 -0.90 14.56 -20.49
N GLY A 155 -0.89 14.49 -19.16
CA GLY A 155 0.33 14.29 -18.37
C GLY A 155 1.03 12.96 -18.69
N LEU A 156 0.30 11.85 -18.82
CA LEU A 156 0.87 10.56 -19.19
C LEU A 156 1.70 10.68 -20.47
N ILE A 157 1.11 11.25 -21.53
CA ILE A 157 1.77 11.42 -22.84
C ILE A 157 2.89 12.46 -22.77
N GLY A 158 2.63 13.62 -22.14
CA GLY A 158 3.56 14.73 -22.07
C GLY A 158 4.82 14.41 -21.26
N TRP A 159 4.68 13.81 -20.08
CA TRP A 159 5.81 13.42 -19.24
C TRP A 159 6.57 12.23 -19.78
N GLN A 160 5.89 11.31 -20.47
CA GLN A 160 6.59 10.26 -21.24
C GLN A 160 7.43 10.88 -22.36
N GLY A 161 6.88 11.87 -23.09
CA GLY A 161 7.63 12.60 -24.12
C GLY A 161 8.84 13.35 -23.54
N LEU A 162 8.67 14.03 -22.40
CA LEU A 162 9.77 14.71 -21.71
C LEU A 162 10.84 13.73 -21.21
N LEU A 163 10.43 12.58 -20.67
CA LEU A 163 11.33 11.50 -20.27
C LEU A 163 12.21 11.06 -21.45
N LEU A 164 11.60 10.79 -22.60
CA LEU A 164 12.31 10.38 -23.82
C LEU A 164 13.25 11.49 -24.31
N TYR A 165 12.78 12.74 -24.30
CA TYR A 165 13.60 13.90 -24.67
C TYR A 165 14.84 14.05 -23.77
N LEU A 166 14.69 13.85 -22.46
CA LEU A 166 15.79 13.95 -21.49
C LEU A 166 16.79 12.79 -21.60
N LEU A 167 16.33 11.58 -21.96
CA LEU A 167 17.23 10.46 -22.24
C LEU A 167 18.04 10.69 -23.52
N GLY A 168 17.46 11.39 -24.50
CA GLY A 168 18.10 11.65 -25.78
C GLY A 168 18.47 10.36 -26.52
N ASP A 169 19.50 10.44 -27.36
CA ASP A 169 19.92 9.35 -28.24
C ASP A 169 20.47 8.12 -27.50
N GLU A 170 20.93 8.28 -26.26
CA GLU A 170 21.45 7.17 -25.45
C GLU A 170 20.35 6.18 -25.06
N GLY A 171 19.10 6.65 -24.89
CA GLY A 171 17.94 5.82 -24.55
C GLY A 171 17.98 5.10 -23.20
N THR A 172 19.14 5.00 -22.55
CA THR A 172 19.36 4.40 -21.23
C THR A 172 20.52 5.11 -20.54
N ILE A 173 20.35 5.43 -19.26
CA ILE A 173 21.42 5.94 -18.39
C ILE A 173 21.60 4.96 -17.24
N ASN A 174 22.80 4.40 -17.13
CA ASN A 174 23.15 3.44 -16.08
C ASN A 174 23.64 4.18 -14.82
N LEU A 175 23.22 3.70 -13.66
CA LEU A 175 23.72 4.14 -12.37
C LEU A 175 25.00 3.37 -12.03
N PRO A 176 26.04 4.02 -11.47
CA PRO A 176 27.19 3.33 -10.90
C PRO A 176 26.73 2.34 -9.81
N PHE A 177 27.12 1.07 -9.93
CA PHE A 177 26.73 0.00 -9.00
C PHE A 177 27.22 0.26 -7.56
N ASP A 178 28.39 0.90 -7.43
CA ASP A 178 29.00 1.32 -6.17
C ASP A 178 28.46 2.67 -5.65
N GLY A 179 27.67 3.35 -6.48
CA GLY A 179 27.06 4.65 -6.20
C GLY A 179 26.02 4.58 -5.08
N SER A 180 25.87 5.69 -4.36
CA SER A 180 24.95 5.78 -3.22
C SER A 180 23.47 5.58 -3.58
N ILE A 181 23.08 5.80 -4.84
CA ILE A 181 21.71 5.58 -5.31
C ILE A 181 21.44 4.09 -5.54
N ALA A 182 22.36 3.36 -6.17
CA ALA A 182 22.24 1.91 -6.34
C ALA A 182 22.20 1.19 -4.97
N LYS A 183 22.97 1.69 -3.99
CA LYS A 183 22.96 1.18 -2.61
C LYS A 183 21.61 1.24 -1.91
N LEU A 184 20.64 2.04 -2.35
CA LEU A 184 19.29 2.01 -1.76
C LEU A 184 18.65 0.62 -1.90
N SER A 185 18.90 -0.08 -3.01
CA SER A 185 18.38 -1.43 -3.28
C SER A 185 19.32 -2.57 -2.89
N ASP A 186 20.59 -2.26 -2.64
CA ASP A 186 21.62 -3.21 -2.22
C ASP A 186 21.98 -3.13 -0.73
N THR A 187 21.28 -2.28 0.05
CA THR A 187 21.45 -2.22 1.51
C THR A 187 20.46 -3.15 2.20
N TRP A 188 20.97 -4.00 3.09
CA TRP A 188 20.19 -5.00 3.82
C TRP A 188 20.30 -4.78 5.32
N LEU A 189 19.20 -4.94 6.05
CA LEU A 189 19.21 -4.85 7.51
C LEU A 189 19.92 -6.07 8.11
N PRO A 190 20.86 -5.88 9.06
CA PRO A 190 21.39 -6.97 9.84
C PRO A 190 20.29 -7.75 10.55
N ALA A 191 20.45 -9.08 10.68
CA ALA A 191 19.42 -9.95 11.24
C ALA A 191 18.94 -9.51 12.64
N TRP A 192 19.85 -9.09 13.52
CA TRP A 192 19.48 -8.60 14.86
C TRP A 192 18.57 -7.36 14.79
N LEU A 193 18.80 -6.48 13.81
CA LEU A 193 18.04 -5.25 13.63
C LEU A 193 16.66 -5.54 13.02
N SER A 194 16.55 -6.50 12.10
CA SER A 194 15.26 -6.93 11.54
C SER A 194 14.38 -7.60 12.61
N TRP A 195 14.96 -8.45 13.47
CA TRP A 195 14.23 -9.02 14.62
C TRP A 195 13.84 -7.97 15.66
N LEU A 196 14.73 -7.03 15.97
CA LEU A 196 14.42 -5.90 16.86
C LEU A 196 13.26 -5.07 16.32
N ALA A 197 13.23 -4.80 15.00
CA ALA A 197 12.13 -4.08 14.37
C ALA A 197 10.79 -4.80 14.56
N VAL A 198 10.73 -6.14 14.44
CA VAL A 198 9.51 -6.91 14.72
C VAL A 198 9.04 -6.69 16.16
N VAL A 199 9.95 -6.83 17.13
CA VAL A 199 9.63 -6.64 18.55
C VAL A 199 9.10 -5.24 18.82
N VAL A 200 9.76 -4.21 18.27
CA VAL A 200 9.36 -2.81 18.43
C VAL A 200 7.98 -2.56 17.80
N ILE A 201 7.74 -3.02 16.56
CA ILE A 201 6.45 -2.83 15.87
C ILE A 201 5.31 -3.49 16.66
N VAL A 202 5.52 -4.73 17.13
CA VAL A 202 4.52 -5.46 17.92
C VAL A 202 4.28 -4.80 19.27
N ALA A 203 5.34 -4.36 19.95
CA ALA A 203 5.24 -3.68 21.25
C ALA A 203 4.52 -2.33 21.13
N VAL A 204 4.82 -1.54 20.09
CA VAL A 204 4.12 -0.28 19.81
C VAL A 204 2.65 -0.52 19.47
N PHE A 205 2.35 -1.52 18.64
CA PHE A 205 0.97 -1.89 18.30
C PHE A 205 0.18 -2.33 19.54
N LEU A 206 0.75 -3.21 20.36
CA LEU A 206 0.12 -3.68 21.57
C LEU A 206 -0.03 -2.55 22.60
N GLY A 207 1.03 -1.78 22.82
CA GLY A 207 1.05 -0.63 23.74
C GLY A 207 -0.01 0.41 23.38
N SER A 208 -0.05 0.84 22.12
CA SER A 208 -1.07 1.78 21.63
C SER A 208 -2.50 1.23 21.76
N SER A 209 -2.70 -0.06 21.51
CA SER A 209 -3.99 -0.74 21.68
C SER A 209 -4.43 -0.77 23.16
N LEU A 210 -3.51 -1.04 24.08
CA LEU A 210 -3.78 -1.07 25.52
C LEU A 210 -3.99 0.34 26.10
N LEU A 211 -3.23 1.33 25.64
CA LEU A 211 -3.41 2.73 26.04
C LEU A 211 -4.76 3.28 25.57
N THR A 212 -5.13 3.04 24.30
CA THR A 212 -6.44 3.43 23.77
C THR A 212 -7.58 2.78 24.56
N ARG A 213 -7.40 1.51 24.93
CA ARG A 213 -8.36 0.79 25.77
C ARG A 213 -8.46 1.38 27.18
N ARG A 214 -7.34 1.71 27.82
CA ARG A 214 -7.32 2.35 29.15
C ARG A 214 -8.00 3.71 29.11
N ALA A 215 -7.71 4.53 28.11
CA ALA A 215 -8.33 5.84 27.92
C ALA A 215 -9.86 5.71 27.73
N ARG A 216 -10.32 4.70 26.97
CA ARG A 216 -11.75 4.43 26.81
C ARG A 216 -12.42 3.94 28.10
N ALA A 217 -11.74 3.07 28.86
CA ALA A 217 -12.25 2.58 30.13
C ALA A 217 -12.36 3.70 31.17
N GLN A 218 -11.41 4.63 31.21
CA GLN A 218 -11.45 5.82 32.07
C GLN A 218 -12.54 6.82 31.67
N ALA A 219 -12.95 6.82 30.40
CA ALA A 219 -14.03 7.64 29.88
C ALA A 219 -15.41 6.93 29.95
N ASP A 220 -15.53 5.83 30.70
CA ASP A 220 -16.74 4.99 30.80
C ASP A 220 -17.33 4.56 29.45
N LEU A 221 -16.48 4.45 28.43
CA LEU A 221 -16.86 3.94 27.11
C LEU A 221 -16.79 2.42 27.08
N PRO A 222 -17.65 1.74 26.29
CA PRO A 222 -17.56 0.30 26.10
C PRO A 222 -16.17 -0.13 25.61
N VAL A 223 -15.56 -1.07 26.35
CA VAL A 223 -14.25 -1.67 26.04
C VAL A 223 -14.41 -3.16 25.76
N ALA A 224 -13.89 -3.62 24.62
CA ALA A 224 -13.81 -5.05 24.26
C ALA A 224 -12.96 -5.83 25.27
N SER A 225 -12.93 -7.18 25.28
CA SER A 225 -12.00 -7.96 26.13
C SER A 225 -10.50 -7.79 25.77
N VAL A 226 -9.58 -8.00 26.74
CA VAL A 226 -8.12 -7.75 26.59
C VAL A 226 -7.43 -8.80 25.72
N TYR A 227 -8.04 -9.98 25.64
CA TYR A 227 -7.60 -11.08 24.79
C TYR A 227 -7.56 -10.68 23.31
N TRP A 228 -8.41 -9.75 22.87
CA TRP A 228 -8.45 -9.32 21.46
C TRP A 228 -7.24 -8.51 21.01
N PRO A 229 -6.83 -7.43 21.71
CA PRO A 229 -5.56 -6.77 21.44
C PRO A 229 -4.36 -7.71 21.48
N LEU A 230 -4.32 -8.63 22.46
CA LEU A 230 -3.26 -9.62 22.60
C LEU A 230 -3.21 -10.58 21.39
N LEU A 231 -4.36 -11.12 20.98
CA LEU A 231 -4.45 -12.02 19.82
C LEU A 231 -4.00 -11.31 18.53
N ARG A 232 -4.44 -10.07 18.29
CA ARG A 232 -4.03 -9.29 17.11
C ARG A 232 -2.53 -9.00 17.11
N ALA A 233 -1.97 -8.65 18.27
CA ALA A 233 -0.54 -8.46 18.42
C ALA A 233 0.24 -9.76 18.18
N GLY A 234 -0.26 -10.89 18.67
CA GLY A 234 0.33 -12.21 18.43
C GLY A 234 0.30 -12.61 16.95
N VAL A 235 -0.84 -12.43 16.26
CA VAL A 235 -0.94 -12.69 14.81
C VAL A 235 0.00 -11.78 14.02
N LEU A 236 0.05 -10.49 14.35
CA LEU A 236 0.99 -9.55 13.74
C LEU A 236 2.44 -10.00 13.96
N ALA A 237 2.79 -10.42 15.18
CA ALA A 237 4.11 -10.92 15.52
C ALA A 237 4.49 -12.13 14.69
N VAL A 238 3.60 -13.11 14.56
CA VAL A 238 3.83 -14.32 13.76
C VAL A 238 4.04 -13.97 12.28
N ILE A 239 3.21 -13.11 11.70
CA ILE A 239 3.33 -12.72 10.29
C ILE A 239 4.66 -12.00 10.03
N LEU A 240 5.01 -11.02 10.87
CA LEU A 240 6.25 -10.26 10.71
C LEU A 240 7.49 -11.13 10.98
N ALA A 241 7.44 -11.99 12.01
CA ALA A 241 8.51 -12.93 12.31
C ALA A 241 8.73 -13.93 11.16
N ALA A 242 7.66 -14.46 10.57
CA ALA A 242 7.74 -15.35 9.41
C ALA A 242 8.36 -14.63 8.20
N ALA A 243 7.93 -13.41 7.91
CA ALA A 243 8.51 -12.61 6.83
C ALA A 243 10.01 -12.35 7.07
N VAL A 244 10.38 -11.91 8.27
CA VAL A 244 11.79 -11.66 8.62
C VAL A 244 12.64 -12.93 8.61
N ALA A 245 12.10 -14.06 9.09
CA ALA A 245 12.80 -15.34 9.04
C ALA A 245 13.10 -15.78 7.61
N VAL A 246 12.11 -15.67 6.71
CA VAL A 246 12.30 -15.99 5.28
C VAL A 246 13.32 -15.06 4.63
N LEU A 247 13.20 -13.75 4.84
CA LEU A 247 14.09 -12.76 4.22
C LEU A 247 15.54 -12.89 4.75
N ASN A 248 15.72 -13.12 6.05
CA ASN A 248 17.03 -13.40 6.64
C ASN A 248 17.63 -14.75 6.17
N GLY A 249 16.83 -15.63 5.56
CA GLY A 249 17.30 -16.87 4.94
C GLY A 249 18.00 -16.67 3.58
N ASP A 250 17.90 -15.49 2.97
CA ASP A 250 18.63 -15.10 1.76
C ASP A 250 19.66 -13.99 2.07
N ARG A 251 19.26 -12.71 1.92
CA ARG A 251 20.14 -11.54 2.11
C ARG A 251 19.74 -10.65 3.29
N GLY A 252 18.60 -10.91 3.93
CA GLY A 252 18.02 -10.08 4.97
C GLY A 252 16.87 -9.22 4.48
N VAL A 253 16.42 -8.30 5.33
CA VAL A 253 15.33 -7.38 4.98
C VAL A 253 15.90 -6.22 4.16
N PRO A 254 15.47 -6.01 2.90
CA PRO A 254 16.02 -4.94 2.07
C PRO A 254 15.58 -3.56 2.58
N LEU A 255 16.48 -2.58 2.51
CA LEU A 255 16.21 -1.20 2.89
C LEU A 255 15.02 -0.62 2.10
N THR A 256 14.84 -0.98 0.83
CA THR A 256 13.70 -0.54 0.01
C THR A 256 12.36 -0.99 0.58
N LEU A 257 12.28 -2.21 1.14
CA LEU A 257 11.07 -2.69 1.81
C LEU A 257 10.81 -1.91 3.10
N VAL A 258 11.87 -1.55 3.84
CA VAL A 258 11.76 -0.69 5.03
C VAL A 258 11.27 0.71 4.66
N ILE A 259 11.81 1.31 3.58
CA ILE A 259 11.36 2.61 3.06
C ILE A 259 9.88 2.53 2.67
N PHE A 260 9.50 1.55 1.85
CA PHE A 260 8.11 1.36 1.44
C PHE A 260 7.19 1.14 2.64
N GLY A 261 7.53 0.22 3.54
CA GLY A 261 6.76 -0.04 4.77
C GLY A 261 6.63 1.20 5.66
N SER A 262 7.69 2.00 5.77
CA SER A 262 7.67 3.28 6.50
C SER A 262 6.72 4.27 5.84
N LEU A 263 6.73 4.37 4.50
CA LEU A 263 5.78 5.22 3.76
C LEU A 263 4.33 4.77 3.93
N VAL A 264 4.06 3.45 3.94
CA VAL A 264 2.73 2.90 4.25
C VAL A 264 2.27 3.36 5.64
N VAL A 265 3.13 3.24 6.65
CA VAL A 265 2.82 3.64 8.05
C VAL A 265 2.64 5.15 8.16
N ILE A 266 3.56 5.95 7.62
CA ILE A 266 3.48 7.42 7.64
C ILE A 266 2.18 7.88 6.99
N LEU A 267 1.85 7.33 5.81
CA LEU A 267 0.61 7.69 5.12
C LEU A 267 -0.64 7.21 5.87
N ASP A 268 -0.61 6.03 6.50
CA ASP A 268 -1.73 5.55 7.33
C ASP A 268 -1.97 6.48 8.50
N LEU A 269 -0.90 6.88 9.19
CA LEU A 269 -0.95 7.81 10.32
C LEU A 269 -1.46 9.19 9.86
N LEU A 270 -0.97 9.69 8.73
CA LEU A 270 -1.44 10.94 8.14
C LEU A 270 -2.95 10.85 7.87
N LEU A 271 -3.41 9.81 7.19
CA LEU A 271 -4.80 9.68 6.79
C LEU A 271 -5.76 9.43 7.97
N ARG A 272 -5.33 8.74 9.03
CA ARG A 272 -6.19 8.39 10.17
C ARG A 272 -6.14 9.39 11.31
N HIS A 273 -4.98 9.96 11.58
CA HIS A 273 -4.75 10.74 12.79
C HIS A 273 -4.62 12.24 12.56
N THR A 274 -4.56 12.71 11.31
CA THR A 274 -4.47 14.15 11.01
C THR A 274 -5.79 14.74 10.50
N VAL A 275 -5.89 16.07 10.59
CA VAL A 275 -7.01 16.85 10.04
C VAL A 275 -7.06 16.71 8.51
N VAL A 276 -5.89 16.74 7.86
CA VAL A 276 -5.75 16.58 6.40
C VAL A 276 -6.35 15.26 5.93
N GLY A 277 -6.07 14.17 6.65
CA GLY A 277 -6.66 12.87 6.38
C GLY A 277 -8.19 12.89 6.41
N ARG A 278 -8.78 13.45 7.48
CA ARG A 278 -10.24 13.61 7.60
C ARG A 278 -10.83 14.44 6.46
N TRP A 279 -10.14 15.50 6.05
CA TRP A 279 -10.56 16.33 4.91
C TRP A 279 -10.50 15.58 3.58
N ILE A 280 -9.47 14.76 3.34
CA ILE A 280 -9.40 13.91 2.14
C ILE A 280 -10.60 12.96 2.07
N TYR A 281 -10.90 12.24 3.15
CA TYR A 281 -12.07 11.35 3.19
C TYR A 281 -13.40 12.10 3.05
N ALA A 282 -13.52 13.28 3.66
CA ALA A 282 -14.73 14.10 3.57
C ALA A 282 -14.97 14.60 2.13
N VAL A 283 -13.92 15.12 1.48
CA VAL A 283 -13.99 15.59 0.09
C VAL A 283 -14.32 14.45 -0.86
N GLY A 284 -13.70 13.28 -0.68
CA GLY A 284 -13.98 12.10 -1.49
C GLY A 284 -15.35 11.47 -1.26
N GLY A 285 -15.96 11.67 -0.09
CA GLY A 285 -17.31 11.16 0.21
C GLY A 285 -18.43 12.04 -0.34
N SER A 286 -18.30 13.37 -0.23
CA SER A 286 -19.18 14.33 -0.90
C SER A 286 -18.51 15.71 -0.95
N VAL A 287 -18.24 16.17 -2.17
CA VAL A 287 -17.64 17.49 -2.42
C VAL A 287 -18.54 18.62 -1.89
N GLU A 288 -19.86 18.51 -2.08
CA GLU A 288 -20.83 19.51 -1.64
C GLU A 288 -20.91 19.59 -0.12
N ALA A 289 -20.90 18.43 0.57
CA ALA A 289 -20.90 18.40 2.03
C ALA A 289 -19.59 18.97 2.60
N ALA A 290 -18.45 18.64 1.99
CA ALA A 290 -17.16 19.18 2.40
C ALA A 290 -17.08 20.71 2.24
N ARG A 291 -17.60 21.26 1.13
CA ARG A 291 -17.69 22.73 0.94
C ARG A 291 -18.61 23.38 1.98
N ARG A 292 -19.76 22.78 2.27
CA ARG A 292 -20.68 23.28 3.31
C ARG A 292 -20.07 23.22 4.72
N ALA A 293 -19.16 22.28 4.96
CA ALA A 293 -18.39 22.19 6.18
C ALA A 293 -17.16 23.14 6.23
N GLY A 294 -17.01 24.04 5.25
CA GLY A 294 -15.92 25.02 5.19
C GLY A 294 -14.57 24.46 4.74
N ILE A 295 -14.52 23.23 4.22
CA ILE A 295 -13.28 22.60 3.76
C ILE A 295 -12.94 23.11 2.36
N SER A 296 -11.72 23.63 2.19
CA SER A 296 -11.22 24.09 0.89
C SER A 296 -10.89 22.91 -0.05
N VAL A 297 -11.92 22.45 -0.79
CA VAL A 297 -11.82 21.32 -1.74
C VAL A 297 -10.65 21.48 -2.71
N THR A 298 -10.42 22.69 -3.23
CA THR A 298 -9.31 23.02 -4.14
C THR A 298 -7.96 22.65 -3.53
N ARG A 299 -7.70 23.04 -2.28
CA ARG A 299 -6.40 22.77 -1.63
C ARG A 299 -6.19 21.28 -1.38
N ILE A 300 -7.24 20.57 -0.97
CA ILE A 300 -7.18 19.12 -0.73
C ILE A 300 -6.89 18.35 -2.02
N ARG A 301 -7.53 18.73 -3.13
CA ARG A 301 -7.27 18.15 -4.45
C ARG A 301 -5.84 18.40 -4.91
N ILE A 302 -5.36 19.64 -4.82
CA ILE A 302 -3.96 19.97 -5.17
C ILE A 302 -2.99 19.16 -4.31
N LEU A 303 -3.21 19.11 -2.99
CA LEU A 303 -2.34 18.36 -2.08
C LEU A 303 -2.32 16.86 -2.43
N ALA A 304 -3.45 16.28 -2.80
CA ALA A 304 -3.50 14.87 -3.20
C ALA A 304 -2.71 14.58 -4.48
N PHE A 305 -2.78 15.44 -5.50
CA PHE A 305 -1.98 15.29 -6.73
C PHE A 305 -0.47 15.50 -6.48
N VAL A 306 -0.11 16.46 -5.63
CA VAL A 306 1.29 16.65 -5.20
C VAL A 306 1.80 15.43 -4.45
N ALA A 307 1.04 14.93 -3.47
CA ALA A 307 1.40 13.73 -2.71
C ALA A 307 1.50 12.49 -3.60
N ALA A 308 0.58 12.33 -4.55
CA ALA A 308 0.60 11.25 -5.52
C ALA A 308 1.85 11.29 -6.40
N SER A 309 2.23 12.47 -6.88
CA SER A 309 3.43 12.66 -7.72
C SER A 309 4.72 12.45 -6.93
N LEU A 310 4.78 12.87 -5.66
CA LEU A 310 5.91 12.60 -4.76
C LEU A 310 6.08 11.11 -4.48
N LEU A 311 4.99 10.39 -4.19
CA LEU A 311 5.02 8.95 -3.96
C LEU A 311 5.36 8.18 -5.25
N ALA A 312 4.81 8.60 -6.39
CA ALA A 312 5.18 8.06 -7.70
C ALA A 312 6.68 8.26 -7.97
N GLY A 313 7.20 9.48 -7.76
CA GLY A 313 8.62 9.80 -7.92
C GLY A 313 9.51 8.98 -7.00
N ALA A 314 9.16 8.85 -5.72
CA ALA A 314 9.89 8.03 -4.76
C ALA A 314 9.94 6.55 -5.22
N GLY A 315 8.82 6.01 -5.69
CA GLY A 315 8.76 4.66 -6.28
C GLY A 315 9.62 4.53 -7.55
N GLY A 316 9.68 5.56 -8.38
CA GLY A 316 10.56 5.64 -9.55
C GLY A 316 12.05 5.63 -9.19
N ILE A 317 12.45 6.34 -8.13
CA ILE A 317 13.82 6.32 -7.59
C ILE A 317 14.17 4.93 -7.07
N LEU A 318 13.27 4.27 -6.33
CA LEU A 318 13.46 2.89 -5.88
C LEU A 318 13.57 1.92 -7.06
N ALA A 319 12.76 2.09 -8.11
CA ALA A 319 12.84 1.28 -9.33
C ALA A 319 14.16 1.48 -10.07
N ALA A 320 14.61 2.73 -10.23
CA ALA A 320 15.89 3.07 -10.86
C ALA A 320 17.07 2.48 -10.08
N SER A 321 17.06 2.61 -8.75
CA SER A 321 18.06 2.00 -7.86
C SER A 321 18.10 0.48 -8.03
N ARG A 322 16.94 -0.19 -8.02
CA ARG A 322 16.85 -1.65 -8.17
C ARG A 322 17.37 -2.13 -9.52
N LEU A 323 17.04 -1.41 -10.59
CA LEU A 323 17.47 -1.75 -11.95
C LEU A 323 18.89 -1.25 -12.25
N SER A 324 19.49 -0.47 -11.36
CA SER A 324 20.75 0.26 -11.59
C SER A 324 20.76 1.04 -12.91
N ALA A 325 19.60 1.47 -13.38
CA ALA A 325 19.45 2.15 -14.66
C ALA A 325 18.06 2.79 -14.78
N VAL A 326 17.97 3.77 -15.68
CA VAL A 326 16.73 4.30 -16.22
C VAL A 326 16.79 4.26 -17.74
N ASN A 327 15.67 3.94 -18.38
CA ASN A 327 15.58 3.77 -19.82
C ASN A 327 14.22 4.23 -20.35
N GLN A 328 14.00 4.13 -21.65
CA GLN A 328 12.76 4.56 -22.31
C GLN A 328 11.48 3.89 -21.77
N SER A 329 11.61 2.70 -21.16
CA SER A 329 10.49 1.97 -20.56
C SER A 329 10.29 2.27 -19.06
N SER A 330 11.16 3.06 -18.44
CA SER A 330 11.00 3.49 -17.05
C SER A 330 9.71 4.27 -16.87
N GLY A 331 8.89 3.86 -15.90
CA GLY A 331 7.55 4.45 -15.70
C GLY A 331 6.52 4.03 -16.75
N GLY A 332 6.75 2.91 -17.44
CA GLY A 332 5.88 2.38 -18.48
C GLY A 332 4.43 2.10 -18.03
N SER A 333 3.59 1.78 -19.01
CA SER A 333 2.16 1.52 -18.80
C SER A 333 1.91 0.29 -17.92
N ASP A 334 2.80 -0.70 -17.91
CA ASP A 334 2.73 -1.86 -17.02
C ASP A 334 2.84 -1.46 -15.54
N ILE A 335 3.76 -0.54 -15.21
CA ILE A 335 3.92 0.00 -13.85
C ILE A 335 2.67 0.75 -13.43
N LEU A 336 2.15 1.61 -14.31
CA LEU A 336 0.90 2.34 -14.08
C LEU A 336 -0.27 1.39 -13.79
N LEU A 337 -0.48 0.42 -14.67
CA LEU A 337 -1.59 -0.54 -14.57
C LEU A 337 -1.47 -1.39 -13.31
N ASN A 338 -0.27 -1.87 -12.98
CA ASN A 338 -0.03 -2.65 -11.76
C ASN A 338 -0.22 -1.83 -10.49
N ALA A 339 0.16 -0.55 -10.47
CA ALA A 339 -0.04 0.34 -9.34
C ALA A 339 -1.54 0.64 -9.09
N ILE A 340 -2.30 0.90 -10.17
CA ILE A 340 -3.76 1.07 -10.08
C ILE A 340 -4.43 -0.23 -9.64
N ALA A 341 -4.07 -1.35 -10.27
CA ALA A 341 -4.60 -2.66 -9.91
C ALA A 341 -4.34 -2.99 -8.44
N ALA A 342 -3.13 -2.72 -7.94
CA ALA A 342 -2.78 -2.91 -6.54
C ALA A 342 -3.66 -2.07 -5.59
N ALA A 343 -3.84 -0.77 -5.86
CA ALA A 343 -4.66 0.09 -5.02
C ALA A 343 -6.13 -0.37 -4.98
N VAL A 344 -6.67 -0.80 -6.12
CA VAL A 344 -8.06 -1.25 -6.28
C VAL A 344 -8.29 -2.64 -5.69
N ILE A 345 -7.44 -3.63 -6.01
CA ILE A 345 -7.50 -4.99 -5.45
C ILE A 345 -7.36 -4.95 -3.93
N GLY A 346 -6.53 -4.03 -3.42
CA GLY A 346 -6.39 -3.79 -2.00
C GLY A 346 -7.65 -3.24 -1.29
N GLY A 347 -8.65 -2.79 -2.05
CA GLY A 347 -9.93 -2.28 -1.53
C GLY A 347 -10.05 -0.77 -1.46
N THR A 348 -9.20 -0.01 -2.17
CA THR A 348 -9.42 1.44 -2.32
C THR A 348 -10.54 1.69 -3.33
N SER A 349 -11.51 2.52 -2.95
CA SER A 349 -12.65 2.83 -3.81
C SER A 349 -12.24 3.69 -5.00
N LEU A 350 -12.68 3.29 -6.20
CA LEU A 350 -12.58 4.13 -7.40
C LEU A 350 -13.46 5.39 -7.34
N PHE A 351 -14.48 5.38 -6.48
CA PHE A 351 -15.47 6.46 -6.37
C PHE A 351 -15.22 7.40 -5.19
N GLY A 352 -14.06 7.29 -4.52
CA GLY A 352 -13.70 8.17 -3.41
C GLY A 352 -14.30 7.79 -2.06
N GLY A 353 -13.82 8.48 -1.03
CA GLY A 353 -14.34 8.46 0.35
C GLY A 353 -14.10 7.17 1.13
N ARG A 354 -13.52 6.13 0.51
CA ARG A 354 -13.24 4.83 1.15
C ARG A 354 -11.95 4.22 0.63
N GLY A 355 -11.15 3.68 1.55
CA GLY A 355 -9.87 3.05 1.25
C GLY A 355 -8.92 3.20 2.43
N ARG A 356 -7.83 2.44 2.44
CA ARG A 356 -6.78 2.51 3.47
C ARG A 356 -5.42 2.28 2.83
N THR A 357 -4.35 2.78 3.43
CA THR A 357 -3.01 2.70 2.81
C THR A 357 -2.47 1.27 2.71
N TYR A 358 -2.84 0.39 3.66
CA TYR A 358 -2.48 -1.02 3.58
C TYR A 358 -3.13 -1.75 2.39
N ALA A 359 -4.15 -1.16 1.74
CA ALA A 359 -4.69 -1.67 0.49
C ALA A 359 -3.59 -1.77 -0.56
N ALA A 360 -2.77 -0.73 -0.71
CA ALA A 360 -1.65 -0.74 -1.65
C ALA A 360 -0.67 -1.89 -1.36
N LEU A 361 -0.35 -2.12 -0.08
CA LEU A 361 0.56 -3.20 0.34
C LEU A 361 0.01 -4.61 0.03
N LEU A 362 -1.25 -4.88 0.37
CA LEU A 362 -1.83 -6.21 0.11
C LEU A 362 -2.11 -6.42 -1.38
N GLY A 363 -2.59 -5.39 -2.07
CA GLY A 363 -2.86 -5.47 -3.50
C GLY A 363 -1.58 -5.59 -4.34
N ILE A 364 -0.50 -4.89 -3.98
CA ILE A 364 0.77 -5.05 -4.70
C ILE A 364 1.36 -6.43 -4.46
N LEU A 365 1.20 -6.98 -3.26
CA LEU A 365 1.62 -8.33 -2.94
C LEU A 365 0.87 -9.35 -3.82
N VAL A 366 -0.44 -9.17 -4.06
CA VAL A 366 -1.22 -10.02 -4.98
C VAL A 366 -0.68 -9.91 -6.41
N ILE A 367 -0.61 -8.69 -6.96
CA ILE A 367 -0.20 -8.46 -8.36
C ILE A 367 1.22 -8.97 -8.61
N GLN A 368 2.16 -8.68 -7.70
CA GLN A 368 3.54 -9.13 -7.84
C GLN A 368 3.67 -10.63 -7.66
N SER A 369 2.92 -11.25 -6.73
CA SER A 369 2.97 -12.71 -6.56
C SER A 369 2.49 -13.45 -7.81
N VAL A 370 1.41 -12.97 -8.44
CA VAL A 370 0.91 -13.53 -9.71
C VAL A 370 1.93 -13.34 -10.83
N THR A 371 2.45 -12.12 -11.00
CA THR A 371 3.41 -11.81 -12.07
C THR A 371 4.71 -12.60 -11.90
N ASN A 372 5.23 -12.68 -10.68
CA ASN A 372 6.43 -13.41 -10.34
C ASN A 372 6.26 -14.93 -10.48
N GLY A 373 5.11 -15.47 -10.08
CA GLY A 373 4.81 -16.89 -10.29
C GLY A 373 4.79 -17.28 -11.76
N MET A 374 4.17 -16.44 -12.60
CA MET A 374 4.19 -16.65 -14.05
C MET A 374 5.57 -16.48 -14.67
N LEU A 375 6.40 -15.57 -14.14
CA LEU A 375 7.79 -15.41 -14.56
C LEU A 375 8.62 -16.68 -14.28
N LEU A 376 8.46 -17.29 -13.10
CA LEU A 376 9.14 -18.54 -12.74
C LEU A 376 8.70 -19.73 -13.60
N LEU A 377 7.47 -19.71 -14.11
CA LEU A 377 6.96 -20.70 -15.07
C LEU A 377 7.32 -20.36 -16.52
N ASN A 378 8.15 -19.34 -16.74
CA ASN A 378 8.58 -18.85 -18.06
C ASN A 378 7.40 -18.51 -19.00
N VAL A 379 6.29 -18.04 -18.44
CA VAL A 379 5.11 -17.61 -19.20
C VAL A 379 5.41 -16.29 -19.89
N ASN A 380 5.09 -16.19 -21.18
CA ASN A 380 5.34 -15.01 -21.99
C ASN A 380 4.58 -13.77 -21.47
N SER A 381 5.09 -12.58 -21.78
CA SER A 381 4.50 -11.31 -21.32
C SER A 381 3.04 -11.14 -21.75
N SER A 382 2.68 -11.63 -22.94
CA SER A 382 1.30 -11.54 -23.47
C SER A 382 0.29 -12.23 -22.56
N VAL A 383 0.57 -13.48 -22.16
CA VAL A 383 -0.28 -14.25 -21.24
C VAL A 383 -0.25 -13.63 -19.84
N ARG A 384 0.91 -13.12 -19.40
CA ARG A 384 0.98 -12.40 -18.11
C ARG A 384 0.04 -11.21 -18.05
N PHE A 385 -0.06 -10.41 -19.11
CA PHE A 385 -1.03 -9.31 -19.17
C PHE A 385 -2.48 -9.79 -19.18
N MET A 386 -2.81 -10.85 -19.94
CA MET A 386 -4.15 -11.44 -19.96
C MET A 386 -4.58 -11.95 -18.57
N VAL A 387 -3.69 -12.66 -17.87
CA VAL A 387 -3.96 -13.18 -16.52
C VAL A 387 -4.08 -12.04 -15.51
N THR A 388 -3.20 -11.05 -15.56
CA THR A 388 -3.24 -9.89 -14.66
C THR A 388 -4.54 -9.11 -14.82
N ALA A 389 -5.00 -8.92 -16.07
CA ALA A 389 -6.31 -8.33 -16.36
C ALA A 389 -7.46 -9.16 -15.79
N GLY A 390 -7.41 -10.49 -15.94
CA GLY A 390 -8.40 -11.41 -15.36
C GLY A 390 -8.47 -11.35 -13.84
N VAL A 391 -7.31 -11.33 -13.15
CA VAL A 391 -7.22 -11.21 -11.69
C VAL A 391 -7.83 -9.89 -11.21
N LEU A 392 -7.49 -8.78 -11.87
CA LEU A 392 -8.08 -7.48 -11.56
C LEU A 392 -9.59 -7.47 -11.78
N ALA A 393 -10.07 -7.96 -12.94
CA ALA A 393 -11.48 -8.02 -13.27
C ALA A 393 -12.26 -8.85 -12.25
N LEU A 394 -11.72 -10.01 -11.83
CA LEU A 394 -12.33 -10.86 -10.82
C LEU A 394 -12.37 -10.17 -9.45
N ALA A 395 -11.28 -9.54 -9.02
CA ALA A 395 -11.23 -8.83 -7.75
C ALA A 395 -12.27 -7.69 -7.69
N VAL A 396 -12.36 -6.89 -8.75
CA VAL A 396 -13.34 -5.81 -8.87
C VAL A 396 -14.77 -6.35 -8.99
N ALA A 397 -14.98 -7.46 -9.72
CA ALA A 397 -16.28 -8.10 -9.83
C ALA A 397 -16.78 -8.58 -8.47
N ILE A 398 -15.94 -9.26 -7.69
CA ILE A 398 -16.26 -9.71 -6.33
C ILE A 398 -16.60 -8.50 -5.43
N ASP A 399 -15.79 -7.44 -5.47
CA ASP A 399 -16.07 -6.21 -4.71
C ASP A 399 -17.39 -5.55 -5.17
N SER A 400 -17.69 -5.54 -6.46
CA SER A 400 -18.95 -4.99 -7.00
C SER A 400 -20.19 -5.79 -6.57
N VAL A 401 -20.12 -7.13 -6.59
CA VAL A 401 -21.24 -8.03 -6.24
C VAL A 401 -21.48 -8.02 -4.73
N THR A 402 -20.41 -8.11 -3.94
CA THR A 402 -20.51 -8.01 -2.47
C THR A 402 -21.02 -6.65 -1.98
N ARG A 403 -20.83 -5.58 -2.78
CA ARG A 403 -21.45 -4.28 -2.52
C ARG A 403 -22.95 -4.25 -2.83
N ARG A 404 -23.40 -4.86 -3.93
CA ARG A 404 -24.83 -4.90 -4.32
C ARG A 404 -25.70 -5.69 -3.34
N ALA A 405 -25.14 -6.68 -2.64
CA ALA A 405 -25.85 -7.49 -1.66
C ALA A 405 -26.19 -6.76 -0.34
N ARG A 406 -25.89 -5.47 -0.21
CA ARG A 406 -26.12 -4.70 1.03
C ARG A 406 -27.55 -4.13 1.08
N PRO A 407 -28.35 -4.45 2.11
CA PRO A 407 -29.65 -3.80 2.31
C PRO A 407 -29.42 -2.33 2.71
N GLY A 408 -29.87 -1.39 1.87
CA GLY A 408 -29.78 0.06 2.10
C GLY A 408 -28.98 0.86 1.08
N GLY A 409 -28.40 0.22 0.06
CA GLY A 409 -27.78 0.93 -1.06
C GLY A 409 -28.85 1.59 -1.94
N VAL A 410 -29.08 2.88 -1.75
CA VAL A 410 -29.77 3.71 -2.76
C VAL A 410 -28.98 3.55 -4.05
N ALA A 411 -29.59 2.91 -5.04
CA ALA A 411 -29.12 2.96 -6.41
C ALA A 411 -29.01 4.44 -6.82
N ARG A 412 -27.82 4.85 -7.21
CA ARG A 412 -27.62 6.03 -8.06
C ARG A 412 -26.83 5.59 -9.27
#